data_AF-A0A919XUT9-F1
#
_entry.id   AF-A0A919XUT9-F1
#
_cell.length_a   1.000
_cell.length_b   1.000
_cell.length_c   1.000
_cell.angle_alpha   90.00
_cell.angle_beta   90.00
_cell.angle_gamma   90.00
#
_symmetry.space_group_name_H-M   'P 1'
#
loop_
_entity.id
_entity.type
_entity.pdbx_description
1 polymer ?
#
loop_
_entity_poly.entity_id
_entity_poly.type
_entity_poly.pdbx_seq_one_letter_code
_entity_poly.pdbx_strand_id
1 'polypeptide(L)'
;MKITDWSLIFVIILLPLCVMAGWDSGQLRQTRVLEIQYTTALRTAVQDAGIVLTRNYLQADEYGYASDKQSRVNKEEALSVLQSSLGYNFGIADDTAAMNAFMLYIPAVVVIDYDGYYMYELAEQMDGGRVIQSSHQWMPKKPFIYEDKQGYSAAFTLDDQVTVIDHQTGEQIQGKRGELPDTLLPNLLSDPERFDQLRRSTIVRSIEQDLSRAIESHNTAVRRLGWTYLFTMPTISQEDWSNTVDEPGMLVFLQGIPAGVSRFNNYALGGGRVARAKGLLAGKDSISGLPYVSSGICNLPFTAEEVYVHKRDAAEAGYYEWNCR
;
A
#
# COMPACT_ATOMS: atom_id res chain seq x y z
N MET A 1 62.45 -21.53 -14.95
CA MET A 1 61.07 -21.62 -15.48
C MET A 1 60.90 -20.55 -16.53
N LYS A 2 60.42 -20.91 -17.72
CA LYS A 2 60.14 -19.96 -18.80
C LYS A 2 58.86 -19.19 -18.45
N ILE A 3 58.68 -18.00 -19.01
CA ILE A 3 57.46 -17.19 -18.85
C ILE A 3 56.19 -17.99 -19.20
N THR A 4 56.31 -18.96 -20.11
CA THR A 4 55.26 -19.92 -20.47
C THR A 4 54.77 -20.75 -19.29
N ASP A 5 55.66 -21.16 -18.38
CA ASP A 5 55.32 -22.01 -17.24
C ASP A 5 54.48 -21.23 -16.22
N TRP A 6 54.81 -19.94 -16.01
CA TRP A 6 54.03 -19.03 -15.15
C TRP A 6 52.67 -18.70 -15.76
N SER A 7 52.57 -18.55 -17.08
CA SER A 7 51.27 -18.33 -17.76
C SER A 7 50.36 -19.55 -17.65
N LEU A 8 50.92 -20.78 -17.70
CA LEU A 8 50.14 -22.01 -17.58
C LEU A 8 49.52 -22.15 -16.18
N ILE A 9 50.31 -21.90 -15.14
CA ILE A 9 49.84 -21.91 -13.74
C ILE A 9 48.75 -20.86 -13.53
N PHE A 10 48.92 -19.66 -14.09
CA PHE A 10 47.92 -18.60 -14.01
C PHE A 10 46.59 -19.01 -14.66
N VAL A 11 46.60 -19.61 -15.85
CA VAL A 11 45.37 -20.07 -16.53
C VAL A 11 44.69 -21.20 -15.75
N ILE A 12 45.45 -22.14 -15.20
CA ILE A 12 44.90 -23.26 -14.39
C ILE A 12 44.19 -22.74 -13.13
N ILE A 13 44.65 -21.62 -12.55
CA ILE A 13 44.02 -21.01 -11.37
C ILE A 13 42.86 -20.10 -11.78
N LEU A 14 43.03 -19.28 -12.83
CA LEU A 14 42.05 -18.26 -13.23
C LEU A 14 40.81 -18.86 -13.90
N LEU A 15 40.98 -19.88 -14.74
CA LEU A 15 39.88 -20.49 -15.49
C LEU A 15 38.77 -21.07 -14.58
N PRO A 16 39.07 -21.90 -13.55
CA PRO A 16 38.02 -22.41 -12.66
C PRO A 16 37.33 -21.29 -11.86
N LEU A 17 38.05 -20.24 -11.46
CA LEU A 17 37.47 -19.07 -10.79
C LEU A 17 36.48 -18.32 -11.70
N CYS A 18 36.83 -18.12 -12.97
CA CYS A 18 35.94 -17.47 -13.94
C CYS A 18 34.68 -18.30 -14.23
N VAL A 19 34.80 -19.62 -14.34
CA VAL A 19 33.65 -20.52 -14.56
C VAL A 19 32.71 -20.51 -13.36
N MET A 20 33.25 -20.56 -12.14
CA MET A 20 32.47 -20.49 -10.90
C MET A 20 31.71 -19.15 -10.79
N ALA A 21 32.39 -18.03 -11.02
CA ALA A 21 31.76 -16.71 -11.02
C ALA A 21 30.69 -16.57 -12.13
N GLY A 22 30.91 -17.19 -13.30
CA GLY A 22 29.95 -17.21 -14.40
C GLY A 22 28.66 -17.93 -14.05
N TRP A 23 28.73 -19.08 -13.37
CA TRP A 23 27.55 -19.83 -12.96
C TRP A 23 26.69 -19.07 -11.93
N ASP A 24 27.32 -18.48 -10.91
CA ASP A 24 26.61 -17.69 -9.90
C ASP A 24 25.92 -16.47 -10.53
N SER A 25 26.57 -15.81 -11.48
CA SER A 25 26.00 -14.66 -12.19
C SER A 25 24.74 -15.00 -12.99
N GLY A 26 24.69 -16.21 -13.57
CA GLY A 26 23.54 -16.69 -14.34
C GLY A 26 22.32 -16.94 -13.46
N GLN A 27 22.50 -17.62 -12.33
CA GLN A 27 21.43 -17.90 -11.38
C GLN A 27 20.90 -16.61 -10.72
N LEU A 28 21.79 -15.71 -10.32
CA LEU A 28 21.41 -14.40 -9.77
C LEU A 28 20.60 -13.57 -10.78
N ARG A 29 20.93 -13.64 -12.06
CA ARG A 29 20.16 -12.96 -13.12
C ARG A 29 18.74 -13.52 -13.23
N GLN A 30 18.58 -14.84 -13.18
CA GLN A 30 17.25 -15.48 -13.22
C GLN A 30 16.42 -15.12 -12.00
N THR A 31 17.01 -15.18 -10.80
CA THR A 31 16.38 -14.73 -9.55
C THR A 31 15.87 -13.29 -9.66
N ARG A 32 16.72 -12.36 -10.13
CA ARG A 32 16.31 -10.96 -10.30
C ARG A 32 15.14 -10.81 -11.28
N VAL A 33 15.12 -11.56 -12.38
CA VAL A 33 14.01 -11.52 -13.35
C VAL A 33 12.71 -11.98 -12.70
N LEU A 34 12.74 -13.08 -11.94
CA LEU A 34 11.57 -13.58 -11.21
C LEU A 34 11.10 -12.60 -10.15
N GLU A 35 12.01 -11.99 -9.39
CA GLU A 35 11.66 -10.97 -8.39
C GLU A 35 10.98 -9.75 -9.02
N ILE A 36 11.44 -9.30 -10.20
CA ILE A 36 10.79 -8.21 -10.94
C ILE A 36 9.40 -8.64 -11.42
N GLN A 37 9.26 -9.85 -11.96
CA GLN A 37 7.96 -10.37 -12.41
C GLN A 37 6.96 -10.45 -11.25
N TYR A 38 7.36 -11.04 -10.12
CA TYR A 38 6.50 -11.17 -8.94
C TYR A 38 6.18 -9.81 -8.30
N THR A 39 7.15 -8.89 -8.25
CA THR A 39 6.90 -7.52 -7.79
C THR A 39 5.90 -6.79 -8.68
N THR A 40 6.04 -6.94 -10.00
CA THR A 40 5.12 -6.30 -10.97
C THR A 40 3.73 -6.88 -10.84
N ALA A 41 3.60 -8.21 -10.81
CA ALA A 41 2.34 -8.92 -10.61
C ALA A 41 1.63 -8.48 -9.32
N LEU A 42 2.36 -8.46 -8.20
CA LEU A 42 1.84 -8.04 -6.90
C LEU A 42 1.37 -6.57 -6.94
N ARG A 43 2.21 -5.65 -7.44
CA ARG A 43 1.87 -4.23 -7.52
C ARG A 43 0.68 -3.96 -8.42
N THR A 44 0.62 -4.61 -9.59
CA THR A 44 -0.53 -4.49 -10.49
C THR A 44 -1.81 -4.98 -9.82
N ALA A 45 -1.78 -6.15 -9.18
CA ALA A 45 -2.96 -6.69 -8.53
C ALA A 45 -3.47 -5.83 -7.37
N VAL A 46 -2.56 -5.29 -6.55
CA VAL A 46 -2.94 -4.38 -5.45
C VAL A 46 -3.43 -3.03 -6.00
N GLN A 47 -2.85 -2.53 -7.09
CA GLN A 47 -3.32 -1.30 -7.74
C GLN A 47 -4.72 -1.47 -8.34
N ASP A 48 -4.98 -2.58 -9.03
CA ASP A 48 -6.30 -2.91 -9.60
C ASP A 48 -7.36 -2.97 -8.50
N ALA A 49 -7.03 -3.62 -7.37
CA ALA A 49 -7.89 -3.67 -6.19
C ALA A 49 -8.07 -2.29 -5.55
N GLY A 50 -7.01 -1.49 -5.42
CA GLY A 50 -7.02 -0.15 -4.87
C GLY A 50 -7.97 0.79 -5.61
N ILE A 51 -8.02 0.70 -6.95
CA ILE A 51 -8.95 1.49 -7.78
C ILE A 51 -10.42 1.18 -7.43
N VAL A 52 -10.75 -0.08 -7.15
CA VAL A 52 -12.11 -0.48 -6.73
C VAL A 52 -12.47 0.15 -5.39
N LEU A 53 -11.53 0.15 -4.43
CA LEU A 53 -11.76 0.72 -3.10
C LEU A 53 -12.11 2.21 -3.18
N THR A 54 -11.38 2.98 -4.01
CA THR A 54 -11.59 4.43 -4.11
C THR A 54 -12.76 4.83 -5.01
N ARG A 55 -13.14 4.04 -6.02
CA ARG A 55 -14.32 4.33 -6.86
C ARG A 55 -15.59 4.48 -6.03
N ASN A 56 -15.76 3.57 -5.07
CA ASN A 56 -16.93 3.57 -4.19
C ASN A 56 -16.87 4.72 -3.16
N TYR A 57 -15.66 5.13 -2.75
CA TYR A 57 -15.44 6.27 -1.87
C TYR A 57 -15.76 7.62 -2.55
N LEU A 58 -15.22 7.86 -3.77
CA LEU A 58 -15.43 9.13 -4.50
C LEU A 58 -16.90 9.36 -4.91
N GLN A 59 -17.60 8.29 -5.30
CA GLN A 59 -19.03 8.38 -5.60
C GLN A 59 -19.87 8.79 -4.38
N ALA A 60 -19.44 8.45 -3.16
CA ALA A 60 -20.12 8.90 -1.95
C ALA A 60 -19.86 10.38 -1.63
N ASP A 61 -18.67 10.89 -1.97
CA ASP A 61 -18.26 12.27 -1.69
C ASP A 61 -18.85 13.29 -2.71
N GLU A 62 -19.04 12.90 -3.98
CA GLU A 62 -19.62 13.78 -5.02
C GLU A 62 -21.12 14.07 -4.82
N TYR A 63 -21.86 13.18 -4.15
CA TYR A 63 -23.27 13.38 -3.82
C TYR A 63 -23.38 13.69 -2.33
N GLY A 64 -23.22 14.96 -1.95
CA GLY A 64 -23.29 15.48 -0.56
C GLY A 64 -24.60 15.25 0.22
N TYR A 65 -25.34 14.19 -0.10
CA TYR A 65 -26.52 13.66 0.58
C TYR A 65 -26.46 12.13 0.76
N ALA A 66 -25.30 11.49 0.65
CA ALA A 66 -25.19 10.06 0.90
C ALA A 66 -25.18 9.75 2.40
N SER A 67 -26.24 9.10 2.86
CA SER A 67 -26.34 8.48 4.19
C SER A 67 -25.06 7.71 4.53
N ASP A 68 -24.60 7.81 5.79
CA ASP A 68 -23.50 7.07 6.47
C ASP A 68 -23.36 5.57 6.13
N LYS A 69 -24.38 4.98 5.49
CA LYS A 69 -24.41 3.59 5.03
C LYS A 69 -23.77 3.34 3.66
N GLN A 70 -23.51 4.37 2.83
CA GLN A 70 -23.06 4.20 1.43
C GLN A 70 -21.61 4.60 1.15
N SER A 71 -20.90 5.25 2.08
CA SER A 71 -19.45 5.51 1.98
C SER A 71 -18.64 4.36 2.59
N ARG A 72 -18.93 3.12 2.19
CA ARG A 72 -18.20 1.94 2.68
C ARG A 72 -17.45 1.30 1.54
N VAL A 73 -16.15 1.16 1.75
CA VAL A 73 -15.25 0.47 0.84
C VAL A 73 -15.72 -0.98 0.63
N ASN A 74 -15.82 -1.42 -0.63
CA ASN A 74 -16.21 -2.79 -0.98
C ASN A 74 -14.99 -3.72 -0.95
N LYS A 75 -14.61 -4.13 0.27
CA LYS A 75 -13.46 -5.02 0.52
C LYS A 75 -13.59 -6.38 -0.18
N GLU A 76 -14.80 -6.93 -0.31
CA GLU A 76 -15.04 -8.20 -0.99
C GLU A 76 -14.74 -8.13 -2.49
N GLU A 77 -15.19 -7.06 -3.15
CA GLU A 77 -14.91 -6.83 -4.57
C GLU A 77 -13.43 -6.53 -4.82
N ALA A 78 -12.80 -5.74 -3.96
CA ALA A 78 -11.37 -5.48 -4.10
C ALA A 78 -10.53 -6.75 -3.90
N LEU A 79 -10.90 -7.62 -2.97
CA LEU A 79 -10.23 -8.91 -2.78
C LEU A 79 -10.42 -9.83 -4.00
N SER A 80 -11.60 -9.87 -4.59
CA SER A 80 -11.84 -10.69 -5.79
C SER A 80 -11.03 -10.18 -7.00
N VAL A 81 -10.88 -8.86 -7.14
CA VAL A 81 -10.01 -8.25 -8.16
C VAL A 81 -8.54 -8.55 -7.89
N LEU A 82 -8.08 -8.45 -6.63
CA LEU A 82 -6.73 -8.83 -6.22
C LEU A 82 -6.44 -10.29 -6.60
N GLN A 83 -7.31 -11.22 -6.20
CA GLN A 83 -7.17 -12.64 -6.50
C GLN A 83 -7.18 -12.92 -8.00
N SER A 84 -8.08 -12.26 -8.74
CA SER A 84 -8.14 -12.42 -10.20
C SER A 84 -6.86 -11.93 -10.87
N SER A 85 -6.39 -10.74 -10.52
CA SER A 85 -5.18 -10.14 -11.10
C SER A 85 -3.93 -10.95 -10.74
N LEU A 86 -3.78 -11.42 -9.50
CA LEU A 86 -2.75 -12.39 -9.11
C LEU A 86 -2.89 -13.69 -9.93
N GLY A 87 -4.11 -14.21 -10.04
CA GLY A 87 -4.41 -15.44 -10.78
C GLY A 87 -3.94 -15.38 -12.23
N TYR A 88 -4.22 -14.28 -12.92
CA TYR A 88 -3.78 -14.08 -14.30
C TYR A 88 -2.26 -13.92 -14.41
N ASN A 89 -1.63 -13.17 -13.51
CA ASN A 89 -0.18 -12.96 -13.53
C ASN A 89 0.63 -14.23 -13.21
N PHE A 90 0.09 -15.11 -12.36
CA PHE A 90 0.73 -16.37 -11.97
C PHE A 90 0.24 -17.58 -12.79
N GLY A 91 -0.71 -17.41 -13.71
CA GLY A 91 -1.26 -18.49 -14.53
C GLY A 91 -2.13 -19.49 -13.76
N ILE A 92 -2.76 -19.05 -12.67
CA ILE A 92 -3.58 -19.86 -11.76
C ILE A 92 -5.04 -19.38 -11.68
N ALA A 93 -5.47 -18.50 -12.59
CA ALA A 93 -6.81 -17.88 -12.56
C ALA A 93 -7.96 -18.90 -12.58
N ASP A 94 -7.82 -19.98 -13.35
CA ASP A 94 -8.87 -21.00 -13.52
C ASP A 94 -8.79 -22.13 -12.47
N ASP A 95 -7.76 -22.14 -11.62
CA ASP A 95 -7.52 -23.19 -10.62
C ASP A 95 -7.72 -22.64 -9.20
N THR A 96 -8.90 -22.92 -8.65
CA THR A 96 -9.28 -22.51 -7.29
C THR A 96 -8.40 -23.16 -6.21
N ALA A 97 -7.92 -24.38 -6.42
CA ALA A 97 -7.04 -25.05 -5.47
C ALA A 97 -5.65 -24.42 -5.48
N ALA A 98 -5.11 -24.11 -6.67
CA ALA A 98 -3.84 -23.39 -6.79
C ALA A 98 -3.95 -21.97 -6.21
N MET A 99 -5.06 -21.27 -6.42
CA MET A 99 -5.31 -19.96 -5.81
C MET A 99 -5.33 -20.05 -4.27
N ASN A 100 -6.07 -21.01 -3.71
CA ASN A 100 -6.13 -21.20 -2.26
C ASN A 100 -4.75 -21.54 -1.66
N ALA A 101 -3.96 -22.37 -2.35
CA ALA A 101 -2.58 -22.65 -1.95
C ALA A 101 -1.68 -21.41 -2.09
N PHE A 102 -1.89 -20.58 -3.12
CA PHE A 102 -1.16 -19.34 -3.33
C PHE A 102 -1.43 -18.32 -2.21
N MET A 103 -2.68 -18.23 -1.75
CA MET A 103 -3.06 -17.34 -0.64
C MET A 103 -2.32 -17.68 0.67
N LEU A 104 -1.77 -18.89 0.83
CA LEU A 104 -0.90 -19.22 1.98
C LEU A 104 0.46 -18.49 1.96
N TYR A 105 0.90 -17.96 0.82
CA TYR A 105 2.06 -17.06 0.75
C TYR A 105 1.74 -15.63 1.21
N ILE A 106 0.45 -15.34 1.47
CA ILE A 106 -0.04 -14.05 1.93
C ILE A 106 -0.50 -14.19 3.39
N PRO A 107 0.30 -13.74 4.37
CA PRO A 107 -0.05 -13.87 5.78
C PRO A 107 -1.31 -13.07 6.15
N ALA A 108 -1.45 -11.87 5.59
CA ALA A 108 -2.63 -11.03 5.72
C ALA A 108 -2.77 -10.06 4.55
N VAL A 109 -4.00 -9.70 4.21
CA VAL A 109 -4.35 -8.54 3.38
C VAL A 109 -5.03 -7.51 4.27
N VAL A 110 -4.58 -6.25 4.20
CA VAL A 110 -5.20 -5.15 4.94
C VAL A 110 -5.93 -4.26 3.95
N VAL A 111 -7.20 -3.95 4.24
CA VAL A 111 -7.99 -2.96 3.51
C VAL A 111 -8.23 -1.78 4.44
N ILE A 112 -7.68 -0.64 4.08
CA ILE A 112 -7.81 0.63 4.78
C ILE A 112 -9.09 1.31 4.28
N ASP A 113 -9.93 1.71 5.21
CA ASP A 113 -11.21 2.37 5.02
C ASP A 113 -11.16 3.75 5.72
N TYR A 114 -12.19 4.57 5.55
CA TYR A 114 -12.20 5.96 6.00
C TYR A 114 -12.05 6.14 7.52
N ASP A 115 -12.67 5.28 8.32
CA ASP A 115 -12.74 5.34 9.81
C ASP A 115 -12.11 4.09 10.47
N GLY A 116 -11.40 3.27 9.71
CA GLY A 116 -10.76 2.07 10.24
C GLY A 116 -10.19 1.17 9.15
N TYR A 117 -9.95 -0.09 9.48
CA TYR A 117 -9.41 -1.06 8.52
C TYR A 117 -9.98 -2.46 8.75
N TYR A 118 -9.94 -3.25 7.69
CA TYR A 118 -10.26 -4.66 7.68
C TYR A 118 -9.00 -5.47 7.47
N MET A 119 -8.96 -6.66 8.06
CA MET A 119 -7.89 -7.62 7.83
C MET A 119 -8.47 -8.92 7.32
N TYR A 120 -7.86 -9.45 6.26
CA TYR A 120 -8.12 -10.76 5.72
C TYR A 120 -6.97 -11.67 6.12
N GLU A 121 -7.23 -12.54 7.08
CA GLU A 121 -6.19 -13.32 7.77
C GLU A 121 -6.56 -14.80 7.74
N LEU A 122 -5.55 -15.66 7.80
CA LEU A 122 -5.77 -17.10 7.94
C LEU A 122 -6.33 -17.41 9.34
N ALA A 123 -7.60 -17.83 9.38
CA ALA A 123 -8.24 -18.25 10.61
C ALA A 123 -8.44 -19.77 10.64
N GLU A 124 -8.39 -20.31 11.85
CA GLU A 124 -8.63 -21.73 12.11
C GLU A 124 -10.04 -21.90 12.69
N GLN A 125 -10.88 -22.67 12.01
CA GLN A 125 -12.17 -23.06 12.54
C GLN A 125 -12.02 -24.30 13.43
N MET A 126 -12.51 -24.20 14.66
CA MET A 126 -12.45 -25.28 15.65
C MET A 126 -13.80 -26.00 15.77
N ASP A 127 -13.80 -27.34 15.74
CA ASP A 127 -14.89 -28.18 16.29
C ASP A 127 -14.41 -28.81 17.58
N GLY A 128 -15.10 -28.59 18.70
CA GLY A 128 -14.83 -29.31 19.95
C GLY A 128 -13.35 -29.37 20.37
N GLY A 129 -12.56 -28.33 20.06
CA GLY A 129 -11.13 -28.24 20.38
C GLY A 129 -10.16 -28.81 19.33
N ARG A 130 -10.64 -29.24 18.15
CA ARG A 130 -9.82 -29.64 17.00
C ARG A 130 -9.98 -28.64 15.85
N VAL A 131 -8.87 -28.25 15.23
CA VAL A 131 -8.89 -27.44 14.00
C VAL A 131 -9.40 -28.32 12.86
N ILE A 132 -10.52 -27.95 12.25
CA ILE A 132 -11.12 -28.67 11.12
C ILE A 132 -10.61 -28.12 9.80
N GLN A 133 -10.51 -26.78 9.72
CA GLN A 133 -10.23 -26.08 8.48
C GLN A 133 -9.50 -24.78 8.79
N SER A 134 -8.45 -24.49 8.03
CA SER A 134 -7.78 -23.20 8.01
C SER A 134 -8.16 -22.51 6.71
N SER A 135 -8.84 -21.38 6.78
CA SER A 135 -9.18 -20.57 5.62
C SER A 135 -9.06 -19.10 5.94
N HIS A 136 -8.65 -18.30 4.96
CA HIS A 136 -8.63 -16.86 5.14
C HIS A 136 -10.04 -16.30 5.25
N GLN A 137 -10.24 -15.41 6.23
CA GLN A 137 -11.53 -14.77 6.48
C GLN A 137 -11.33 -13.30 6.86
N TRP A 138 -12.38 -12.51 6.64
CA TRP A 138 -12.42 -11.13 7.10
C TRP A 138 -12.62 -11.06 8.60
N MET A 139 -11.73 -10.34 9.28
CA MET A 139 -11.88 -9.96 10.66
C MET A 139 -12.82 -8.74 10.79
N PRO A 140 -13.45 -8.53 11.96
CA PRO A 140 -14.26 -7.34 12.21
C PRO A 140 -13.46 -6.06 11.95
N LYS A 141 -14.14 -5.01 11.44
CA LYS A 141 -13.51 -3.71 11.21
C LYS A 141 -12.94 -3.18 12.53
N LYS A 142 -11.68 -2.74 12.49
CA LYS A 142 -11.04 -2.10 13.63
C LYS A 142 -10.88 -0.60 13.39
N PRO A 143 -11.41 0.25 14.29
CA PRO A 143 -11.27 1.70 14.19
C PRO A 143 -9.86 2.17 14.55
N PHE A 144 -9.50 3.38 14.10
CA PHE A 144 -8.23 4.02 14.44
C PHE A 144 -8.33 4.75 15.78
N ILE A 145 -8.19 4.02 16.89
CA ILE A 145 -8.34 4.59 18.24
C ILE A 145 -6.99 4.96 18.84
N TYR A 146 -6.89 6.20 19.28
CA TYR A 146 -5.87 6.68 20.21
C TYR A 146 -6.46 6.83 21.61
N GLU A 147 -5.81 6.22 22.58
CA GLU A 147 -6.17 6.36 23.99
C GLU A 147 -5.25 7.39 24.67
N ASP A 148 -5.83 8.45 25.22
CA ASP A 148 -5.09 9.41 26.03
C ASP A 148 -5.05 8.97 27.50
N LYS A 149 -3.99 9.41 28.20
CA LYS A 149 -3.79 9.14 29.63
C LYS A 149 -4.82 9.85 30.52
N GLN A 150 -5.53 10.85 30.00
CA GLN A 150 -6.46 11.69 30.77
C GLN A 150 -7.91 11.16 30.73
N GLY A 151 -8.16 9.99 30.12
CA GLY A 151 -9.48 9.33 30.12
C GLY A 151 -10.36 9.67 28.91
N TYR A 152 -9.79 10.30 27.88
CA TYR A 152 -10.41 10.47 26.58
C TYR A 152 -9.77 9.55 25.54
N SER A 153 -10.52 9.20 24.50
CA SER A 153 -9.99 8.57 23.30
C SER A 153 -10.42 9.30 22.05
N ALA A 154 -9.54 9.33 21.06
CA ALA A 154 -9.83 9.85 19.75
C ALA A 154 -9.93 8.68 18.76
N ALA A 155 -11.10 8.49 18.17
CA ALA A 155 -11.26 7.66 16.98
C ALA A 155 -11.05 8.56 15.75
N PHE A 156 -9.94 8.34 15.06
CA PHE A 156 -9.56 9.10 13.88
C PHE A 156 -10.17 8.53 12.61
N THR A 157 -10.37 9.39 11.62
CA THR A 157 -10.60 9.03 10.21
C THR A 157 -9.33 9.30 9.39
N LEU A 158 -9.38 9.06 8.07
CA LEU A 158 -8.29 9.40 7.15
C LEU A 158 -8.13 10.92 6.91
N ASP A 159 -9.15 11.72 7.28
CA ASP A 159 -9.16 13.17 7.13
C ASP A 159 -9.14 13.91 8.49
N ASP A 160 -9.73 15.09 8.56
CA ASP A 160 -9.77 15.94 9.75
C ASP A 160 -10.98 15.66 10.67
N GLN A 161 -11.83 14.69 10.35
CA GLN A 161 -12.91 14.26 11.23
C GLN A 161 -12.35 13.44 12.40
N VAL A 162 -12.91 13.64 13.58
CA VAL A 162 -12.52 12.86 14.75
C VAL A 162 -13.72 12.68 15.67
N THR A 163 -13.82 11.49 16.25
CA THR A 163 -14.80 11.20 17.30
C THR A 163 -14.06 11.09 18.62
N VAL A 164 -14.35 12.00 19.54
CA VAL A 164 -13.82 11.95 20.91
C VAL A 164 -14.77 11.15 21.79
N ILE A 165 -14.22 10.19 22.52
CA ILE A 165 -14.94 9.27 23.39
C ILE A 165 -14.47 9.51 24.82
N ASP A 166 -15.40 9.84 25.71
CA ASP A 166 -15.13 9.94 27.15
C ASP A 166 -15.22 8.54 27.79
N HIS A 167 -14.17 8.10 28.49
CA HIS A 167 -14.12 6.78 29.14
C HIS A 167 -15.05 6.66 30.35
N GLN A 168 -15.38 7.76 31.02
CA GLN A 168 -16.21 7.74 32.22
C GLN A 168 -17.70 7.74 31.87
N THR A 169 -18.11 8.53 30.88
CA THR A 169 -19.52 8.67 30.49
C THR A 169 -19.90 7.81 29.29
N GLY A 170 -18.92 7.41 28.46
CA GLY A 170 -19.17 6.76 27.18
C GLY A 170 -19.73 7.70 26.10
N GLU A 171 -19.79 9.00 26.38
CA GLU A 171 -20.28 10.01 25.44
C GLU A 171 -19.32 10.14 24.26
N GLN A 172 -19.89 10.24 23.06
CA GLN A 172 -19.14 10.36 21.81
C GLN A 172 -19.49 11.69 21.15
N ILE A 173 -18.47 12.50 20.89
CA ILE A 173 -18.62 13.79 20.23
C ILE A 173 -17.83 13.72 18.93
N GLN A 174 -18.54 13.80 17.81
CA GLN A 174 -17.97 13.76 16.47
C GLN A 174 -17.98 15.14 15.85
N GLY A 175 -16.89 15.50 15.18
CA GLY A 175 -16.81 16.72 14.38
C GLY A 175 -15.46 16.87 13.72
N LYS A 176 -15.32 17.92 12.91
CA LYS A 176 -13.99 18.30 12.42
C LYS A 176 -13.15 18.77 13.58
N ARG A 177 -11.84 18.51 13.53
CA ARG A 177 -10.87 18.96 14.53
C ARG A 177 -11.10 20.41 14.98
N GLY A 178 -11.30 21.34 14.04
CA GLY A 178 -11.47 22.77 14.33
C GLY A 178 -12.85 23.18 14.84
N GLU A 179 -13.84 22.28 14.84
CA GLU A 179 -15.20 22.53 15.33
C GLU A 179 -15.40 21.99 16.76
N LEU A 180 -14.54 21.07 17.18
CA LEU A 180 -14.60 20.45 18.50
C LEU A 180 -13.99 21.37 19.58
N PRO A 181 -14.54 21.36 20.80
CA PRO A 181 -14.01 22.16 21.88
C PRO A 181 -12.63 21.64 22.32
N ASP A 182 -11.65 22.54 22.34
CA ASP A 182 -10.26 22.28 22.77
C ASP A 182 -10.13 21.66 24.17
N THR A 183 -11.18 21.76 25.00
CA THR A 183 -11.22 21.21 26.35
C THR A 183 -11.21 19.68 26.40
N LEU A 184 -11.64 18.99 25.33
CA LEU A 184 -11.73 17.52 25.31
C LEU A 184 -10.34 16.86 25.20
N LEU A 185 -9.48 17.38 24.32
CA LEU A 185 -8.12 16.90 24.10
C LEU A 185 -7.19 18.11 23.91
N PRO A 186 -6.86 18.82 25.01
CA PRO A 186 -6.10 20.06 24.94
C PRO A 186 -4.70 19.80 24.38
N ASN A 187 -4.22 20.73 23.54
CA ASN A 187 -2.98 20.64 22.74
C ASN A 187 -3.01 19.66 21.55
N LEU A 188 -4.02 18.78 21.45
CA LEU A 188 -4.17 17.92 20.27
C LEU A 188 -5.12 18.56 19.26
N LEU A 189 -6.28 19.05 19.71
CA LEU A 189 -7.27 19.66 18.80
C LEU A 189 -6.84 21.07 18.35
N SER A 190 -6.17 21.83 19.21
CA SER A 190 -5.70 23.20 18.94
C SER A 190 -4.53 23.27 17.94
N ASP A 191 -3.74 22.20 17.79
CA ASP A 191 -2.53 22.16 16.95
C ASP A 191 -2.74 21.22 15.75
N PRO A 192 -2.93 21.77 14.52
CA PRO A 192 -3.22 20.96 13.34
C PRO A 192 -2.06 20.04 12.94
N GLU A 193 -0.81 20.47 13.10
CA GLU A 193 0.35 19.65 12.71
C GLU A 193 0.50 18.47 13.67
N ARG A 194 0.37 18.73 14.97
CA ARG A 194 0.43 17.69 15.99
C ARG A 194 -0.73 16.70 15.88
N PHE A 195 -1.92 17.19 15.53
CA PHE A 195 -3.07 16.34 15.24
C PHE A 195 -2.77 15.38 14.08
N ASP A 196 -2.32 15.89 12.94
CA ASP A 196 -2.02 15.09 11.75
C ASP A 196 -0.91 14.07 12.05
N GLN A 197 0.16 14.47 12.74
CA GLN A 197 1.23 13.55 13.16
C GLN A 197 0.71 12.44 14.06
N LEU A 198 -0.11 12.77 15.07
CA LEU A 198 -0.66 11.77 15.97
C LEU A 198 -1.63 10.84 15.25
N ARG A 199 -2.51 11.38 14.41
CA ARG A 199 -3.44 10.63 13.55
C ARG A 199 -2.70 9.59 12.73
N ARG A 200 -1.73 10.03 11.91
CA ARG A 200 -0.91 9.15 11.05
C ARG A 200 -0.19 8.09 11.88
N SER A 201 0.46 8.48 12.98
CA SER A 201 1.17 7.53 13.83
C SER A 201 0.24 6.49 14.47
N THR A 202 -0.99 6.87 14.80
CA THR A 202 -1.99 5.98 15.39
C THR A 202 -2.50 4.97 14.36
N ILE A 203 -2.81 5.42 13.14
CA ILE A 203 -3.22 4.57 12.01
C ILE A 203 -2.13 3.53 11.73
N VAL A 204 -0.90 3.99 11.51
CA VAL A 204 0.25 3.12 11.20
C VAL A 204 0.47 2.10 12.32
N ARG A 205 0.58 2.57 13.57
CA ARG A 205 0.81 1.69 14.72
C ARG A 205 -0.30 0.66 14.90
N SER A 206 -1.56 1.05 14.70
CA SER A 206 -2.70 0.12 14.81
C SER A 206 -2.57 -1.02 13.80
N ILE A 207 -2.30 -0.68 12.53
CA ILE A 207 -2.16 -1.67 11.48
C ILE A 207 -0.93 -2.55 11.71
N GLU A 208 0.22 -1.97 12.07
CA GLU A 208 1.45 -2.73 12.33
C GLU A 208 1.31 -3.73 13.48
N GLN A 209 0.67 -3.32 14.58
CA GLN A 209 0.42 -4.19 15.73
C GLN A 209 -0.47 -5.38 15.35
N ASP A 210 -1.54 -5.13 14.61
CA ASP A 210 -2.48 -6.18 14.22
C ASP A 210 -1.90 -7.09 13.15
N LEU A 211 -1.15 -6.54 12.21
CA LEU A 211 -0.40 -7.31 11.22
C LEU A 211 0.66 -8.21 11.87
N SER A 212 1.37 -7.72 12.88
CA SER A 212 2.32 -8.55 13.64
C SER A 212 1.61 -9.76 14.27
N ARG A 213 0.42 -9.55 14.85
CA ARG A 213 -0.40 -10.64 15.42
C ARG A 213 -0.89 -11.60 14.34
N ALA A 214 -1.34 -11.08 13.20
CA ALA A 214 -1.79 -11.87 12.06
C ALA A 214 -0.66 -12.76 11.50
N ILE A 215 0.55 -12.21 11.35
CA ILE A 215 1.73 -12.96 10.90
C ILE A 215 2.11 -14.05 11.91
N GLU A 216 2.04 -13.78 13.21
CA GLU A 216 2.29 -14.78 14.25
C GLU A 216 1.27 -15.92 14.21
N SER A 217 -0.02 -15.58 14.10
CA SER A 217 -1.10 -16.56 13.92
C SER A 217 -0.91 -17.39 12.65
N HIS A 218 -0.59 -16.73 11.54
CA HIS A 218 -0.34 -17.36 10.26
C HIS A 218 0.83 -18.34 10.33
N ASN A 219 1.96 -17.95 10.92
CA ASN A 219 3.11 -18.83 11.16
C ASN A 219 2.74 -20.08 11.95
N THR A 220 1.84 -19.95 12.94
CA THR A 220 1.36 -21.09 13.74
C THR A 220 0.51 -22.04 12.89
N ALA A 221 -0.40 -21.49 12.08
CA ALA A 221 -1.27 -22.27 11.21
C ALA A 221 -0.48 -23.00 10.10
N VAL A 222 0.37 -22.29 9.35
CA VAL A 222 1.12 -22.89 8.22
C VAL A 222 2.16 -23.92 8.66
N ARG A 223 2.73 -23.79 9.87
CA ARG A 223 3.59 -24.84 10.45
C ARG A 223 2.86 -26.18 10.61
N ARG A 224 1.57 -26.15 10.97
CA ARG A 224 0.74 -27.37 11.07
C ARG A 224 0.46 -27.98 9.69
N LEU A 225 0.45 -27.15 8.65
CA LEU A 225 0.36 -27.56 7.25
C LEU A 225 1.72 -28.02 6.67
N GLY A 226 2.78 -28.09 7.48
CA GLY A 226 4.10 -28.58 7.07
C GLY A 226 5.05 -27.53 6.49
N TRP A 227 4.70 -26.25 6.57
CA TRP A 227 5.57 -25.18 6.09
C TRP A 227 6.75 -24.94 7.06
N THR A 228 7.95 -24.80 6.50
CA THR A 228 9.18 -24.49 7.24
C THR A 228 9.61 -23.04 7.11
N TYR A 229 8.98 -22.28 6.21
CA TYR A 229 9.23 -20.86 6.03
C TYR A 229 8.70 -20.06 7.23
N LEU A 230 9.46 -19.06 7.68
CA LEU A 230 9.06 -18.14 8.73
C LEU A 230 8.70 -16.80 8.11
N PHE A 231 7.42 -16.42 8.22
CA PHE A 231 6.92 -15.13 7.78
C PHE A 231 7.30 -14.07 8.81
N THR A 232 7.75 -12.90 8.33
CA THR A 232 8.21 -11.80 9.20
C THR A 232 7.57 -10.48 8.78
N MET A 233 7.43 -9.56 9.74
CA MET A 233 6.97 -8.20 9.45
C MET A 233 7.96 -7.51 8.49
N PRO A 234 7.50 -7.03 7.32
CA PRO A 234 8.35 -6.28 6.41
C PRO A 234 8.51 -4.82 6.89
N THR A 235 9.61 -4.21 6.48
CA THR A 235 9.86 -2.80 6.76
C THR A 235 9.19 -1.94 5.68
N ILE A 236 8.18 -1.17 6.07
CA ILE A 236 7.48 -0.22 5.19
C ILE A 236 8.07 1.17 5.40
N SER A 237 8.30 1.92 4.32
CA SER A 237 8.88 3.26 4.44
C SER A 237 7.85 4.27 4.96
N GLN A 238 8.32 5.36 5.59
CA GLN A 238 7.42 6.43 6.03
C GLN A 238 6.72 7.14 4.86
N GLU A 239 7.37 7.20 3.70
CA GLU A 239 6.77 7.74 2.47
C GLU A 239 5.59 6.87 2.01
N ASP A 240 5.78 5.55 1.96
CA ASP A 240 4.75 4.60 1.59
C ASP A 240 3.55 4.64 2.56
N TRP A 241 3.82 4.74 3.86
CA TRP A 241 2.77 4.95 4.86
C TRP A 241 2.05 6.29 4.66
N SER A 242 2.79 7.39 4.48
CA SER A 242 2.21 8.71 4.27
C SER A 242 1.27 8.74 3.08
N ASN A 243 1.61 8.05 1.98
CA ASN A 243 0.77 7.97 0.80
C ASN A 243 -0.49 7.12 0.99
N THR A 244 -0.53 6.26 2.01
CA THR A 244 -1.60 5.29 2.23
C THR A 244 -2.61 5.76 3.29
N VAL A 245 -2.17 6.53 4.29
CA VAL A 245 -3.03 6.95 5.42
C VAL A 245 -3.95 8.14 5.12
N ASP A 246 -3.98 8.63 3.89
CA ASP A 246 -4.83 9.75 3.48
C ASP A 246 -6.06 9.29 2.67
N GLU A 247 -6.08 8.06 2.14
CA GLU A 247 -7.17 7.56 1.29
C GLU A 247 -7.39 6.04 1.48
N PRO A 248 -8.60 5.53 1.17
CA PRO A 248 -8.82 4.10 1.16
C PRO A 248 -7.86 3.35 0.23
N GLY A 249 -7.35 2.22 0.70
CA GLY A 249 -6.31 1.48 0.00
C GLY A 249 -6.16 0.04 0.48
N MET A 250 -5.33 -0.71 -0.23
CA MET A 250 -5.03 -2.10 0.08
C MET A 250 -3.53 -2.27 0.30
N LEU A 251 -3.19 -3.05 1.33
CA LEU A 251 -1.83 -3.48 1.64
C LEU A 251 -1.76 -5.00 1.62
N VAL A 252 -0.86 -5.56 0.82
CA VAL A 252 -0.66 -7.00 0.67
C VAL A 252 0.80 -7.36 0.84
N PHE A 253 1.03 -8.43 1.57
CA PHE A 253 2.36 -9.01 1.77
C PHE A 253 2.46 -10.34 1.06
N LEU A 254 3.48 -10.52 0.24
CA LEU A 254 3.74 -11.76 -0.45
C LEU A 254 5.14 -12.25 -0.08
N GLN A 255 5.21 -13.37 0.62
CA GLN A 255 6.46 -13.87 1.20
C GLN A 255 6.63 -15.36 1.01
N GLY A 256 7.89 -15.78 0.90
CA GLY A 256 8.25 -17.20 0.88
C GLY A 256 8.13 -17.87 -0.49
N ILE A 257 7.79 -17.15 -1.56
CA ILE A 257 7.71 -17.72 -2.91
C ILE A 257 9.12 -18.02 -3.42
N PRO A 258 9.42 -19.21 -3.94
CA PRO A 258 10.72 -19.51 -4.54
C PRO A 258 11.02 -18.60 -5.76
N ALA A 259 12.18 -17.93 -5.76
CA ALA A 259 12.64 -17.07 -6.86
C ALA A 259 14.06 -17.44 -7.27
N GLY A 260 14.23 -18.60 -7.90
CA GLY A 260 15.55 -19.15 -8.24
C GLY A 260 16.30 -19.58 -6.98
N VAL A 261 17.43 -18.93 -6.67
CA VAL A 261 18.26 -19.24 -5.49
C VAL A 261 17.82 -18.50 -4.21
N SER A 262 16.96 -17.49 -4.32
CA SER A 262 16.39 -16.75 -3.19
C SER A 262 14.91 -17.08 -3.01
N ARG A 263 14.31 -16.53 -1.95
CA ARG A 263 12.86 -16.45 -1.80
C ARG A 263 12.41 -15.01 -1.97
N PHE A 264 11.32 -14.83 -2.71
CA PHE A 264 10.66 -13.56 -2.90
C PHE A 264 9.88 -13.16 -1.65
N ASN A 265 10.21 -11.97 -1.15
CA ASN A 265 9.56 -11.33 -0.02
C ASN A 265 9.36 -9.86 -0.37
N ASN A 266 8.12 -9.47 -0.61
CA ASN A 266 7.80 -8.10 -0.92
C ASN A 266 6.41 -7.72 -0.41
N TYR A 267 6.13 -6.44 -0.44
CA TYR A 267 4.81 -5.89 -0.17
C TYR A 267 4.39 -4.98 -1.32
N ALA A 268 3.09 -4.77 -1.43
CA ALA A 268 2.56 -3.73 -2.27
C ALA A 268 1.44 -3.00 -1.55
N LEU A 269 1.39 -1.71 -1.83
CA LEU A 269 0.39 -0.77 -1.38
C LEU A 269 -0.27 -0.20 -2.63
N GLY A 270 -1.59 -0.14 -2.65
CA GLY A 270 -2.35 0.40 -3.76
C GLY A 270 -3.60 1.10 -3.27
N GLY A 271 -3.67 2.40 -3.55
CA GLY A 271 -4.89 3.19 -3.45
C GLY A 271 -5.41 3.53 -4.84
N GLY A 272 -6.65 4.02 -4.93
CA GLY A 272 -7.24 4.40 -6.21
C GLY A 272 -6.78 5.75 -6.75
N ARG A 273 -5.89 6.47 -6.04
CA ARG A 273 -4.98 7.42 -6.68
C ARG A 273 -4.05 6.67 -7.61
N VAL A 274 -4.55 6.41 -8.83
CA VAL A 274 -3.69 6.56 -10.00
C VAL A 274 -3.12 7.95 -9.84
N ALA A 275 -1.80 8.06 -9.63
CA ALA A 275 -1.13 9.34 -9.73
C ALA A 275 -1.45 9.87 -11.13
N ARG A 276 -2.55 10.63 -11.27
CA ARG A 276 -2.63 11.67 -12.27
C ARG A 276 -1.47 12.56 -11.88
N ALA A 277 -0.30 12.32 -12.47
CA ALA A 277 0.80 13.25 -12.40
C ALA A 277 0.16 14.60 -12.66
N LYS A 278 0.20 15.51 -11.67
CA LYS A 278 -0.53 16.78 -11.70
C LYS A 278 -0.29 17.38 -13.07
N GLY A 279 -1.32 17.35 -13.90
CA GLY A 279 -1.17 17.68 -15.31
C GLY A 279 -0.67 19.11 -15.40
N LEU A 280 0.36 19.30 -16.20
CA LEU A 280 0.89 20.61 -16.52
C LEU A 280 -0.17 21.36 -17.32
N LEU A 281 -0.69 22.44 -16.75
CA LEU A 281 -1.69 23.28 -17.39
C LEU A 281 -1.01 24.14 -18.43
N ALA A 282 -1.40 24.00 -19.69
CA ALA A 282 -0.85 24.71 -20.82
C ALA A 282 -1.91 25.64 -21.43
N GLY A 283 -1.51 26.85 -21.79
CA GLY A 283 -2.40 27.83 -22.41
C GLY A 283 -1.64 29.06 -22.91
N LYS A 284 -2.33 29.94 -23.64
CA LYS A 284 -1.72 31.15 -24.21
C LYS A 284 -2.06 32.37 -23.38
N ASP A 285 -1.05 33.20 -23.14
CA ASP A 285 -1.24 34.47 -22.44
C ASP A 285 -2.21 35.36 -23.23
N SER A 286 -3.22 35.88 -22.52
CA SER A 286 -4.27 36.75 -23.06
C SER A 286 -3.72 38.08 -23.62
N ILE A 287 -2.54 38.51 -23.17
CA ILE A 287 -1.93 39.79 -23.58
C ILE A 287 -0.86 39.57 -24.67
N SER A 288 0.10 38.67 -24.44
CA SER A 288 1.22 38.45 -25.37
C SER A 288 0.98 37.37 -26.43
N GLY A 289 -0.03 36.52 -26.26
CA GLY A 289 -0.28 35.37 -27.14
C GLY A 289 0.75 34.25 -27.03
N LEU A 290 1.71 34.35 -26.10
CA LEU A 290 2.78 33.36 -25.92
C LEU A 290 2.25 32.11 -25.19
N PRO A 291 2.63 30.90 -25.66
CA PRO A 291 2.22 29.64 -25.06
C PRO A 291 3.05 29.33 -23.80
N TYR A 292 2.38 29.15 -22.66
CA TYR A 292 3.02 28.82 -21.39
C TYR A 292 2.43 27.56 -20.76
N VAL A 293 3.25 26.90 -19.94
CA VAL A 293 2.88 25.71 -19.18
C VAL A 293 3.27 25.86 -17.71
N SER A 294 2.39 25.48 -16.78
CA SER A 294 2.62 25.58 -15.32
C SER A 294 2.24 24.30 -14.59
N SER A 295 3.00 23.97 -13.54
CA SER A 295 2.82 22.79 -12.69
C SER A 295 2.03 23.04 -11.40
N GLY A 296 1.45 24.23 -11.20
CA GLY A 296 0.86 24.60 -9.90
C GLY A 296 -0.24 25.67 -9.93
N ILE A 297 -0.85 25.88 -8.75
CA ILE A 297 -1.83 26.93 -8.46
C ILE A 297 -1.05 28.24 -8.28
N CYS A 298 -0.80 28.95 -9.38
CA CYS A 298 -0.27 30.32 -9.33
C CYS A 298 -1.15 31.24 -10.17
N ASN A 299 -0.95 32.56 -10.06
CA ASN A 299 -1.69 33.51 -10.90
C ASN A 299 -1.21 33.35 -12.35
N LEU A 300 -1.90 32.50 -13.10
CA LEU A 300 -1.59 32.23 -14.49
C LEU A 300 -2.07 33.42 -15.34
N PRO A 301 -1.24 33.95 -16.24
CA PRO A 301 -1.66 35.00 -17.18
C PRO A 301 -2.55 34.45 -18.31
N PHE A 302 -2.83 33.14 -18.30
CA PHE A 302 -3.56 32.40 -19.30
C PHE A 302 -4.64 31.52 -18.67
N THR A 303 -5.68 31.22 -19.46
CA THR A 303 -6.63 30.14 -19.14
C THR A 303 -6.07 28.84 -19.71
N ALA A 304 -6.18 27.75 -18.97
CA ALA A 304 -5.70 26.44 -19.42
C ALA A 304 -6.53 25.95 -20.61
N GLU A 305 -5.87 25.71 -21.74
CA GLU A 305 -6.46 25.14 -22.96
C GLU A 305 -6.15 23.64 -23.08
N GLU A 306 -4.95 23.23 -22.64
CA GLU A 306 -4.42 21.86 -22.78
C GLU A 306 -3.75 21.39 -21.48
N VAL A 307 -3.63 20.07 -21.31
CA VAL A 307 -3.02 19.46 -20.12
C VAL A 307 -1.98 18.42 -20.54
N TYR A 308 -0.75 18.55 -20.06
CA TYR A 308 0.37 17.65 -20.38
C TYR A 308 0.84 16.87 -19.15
N VAL A 309 1.23 15.60 -19.34
CA VAL A 309 1.71 14.75 -18.23
C VAL A 309 3.20 14.98 -17.95
N HIS A 310 3.98 15.32 -18.99
CA HIS A 310 5.41 15.54 -18.89
C HIS A 310 5.83 16.89 -19.47
N LYS A 311 6.83 17.54 -18.86
CA LYS A 311 7.39 18.83 -19.34
C LYS A 311 7.94 18.73 -20.76
N ARG A 312 8.45 17.56 -21.13
CA ARG A 312 8.98 17.28 -22.46
C ARG A 312 7.89 17.40 -23.54
N ASP A 313 6.73 16.80 -23.30
CA ASP A 313 5.63 16.78 -24.28
C ASP A 313 5.08 18.20 -24.49
N ALA A 314 4.99 18.99 -23.42
CA ALA A 314 4.61 20.40 -23.49
C ALA A 314 5.65 21.23 -24.27
N ALA A 315 6.94 20.96 -24.10
CA ALA A 315 8.00 21.64 -24.85
C ALA A 315 8.02 21.23 -26.33
N GLU A 316 7.75 19.97 -26.65
CA GLU A 316 7.60 19.49 -28.03
C GLU A 316 6.39 20.15 -28.72
N ALA A 317 5.32 20.45 -27.98
CA ALA A 317 4.17 21.24 -28.43
C ALA A 317 4.42 22.77 -28.45
N GLY A 318 5.60 23.23 -28.04
CA GLY A 318 6.03 24.63 -28.15
C GLY A 318 5.69 25.53 -26.95
N TYR A 319 5.33 24.95 -25.80
CA TYR A 319 5.02 25.71 -24.58
C TYR A 319 6.28 26.01 -23.74
N TYR A 320 6.33 27.21 -23.16
CA TYR A 320 7.42 27.64 -22.26
C TYR A 320 7.03 27.49 -20.79
N GLU A 321 7.98 27.13 -19.92
CA GLU A 321 7.71 26.99 -18.49
C GLU A 321 7.43 28.35 -17.84
N TRP A 322 6.25 28.50 -17.23
CA TRP A 322 5.90 29.68 -16.43
C TRP A 322 6.44 29.51 -15.02
N ASN A 323 7.36 30.39 -14.62
CA ASN A 323 7.92 30.36 -13.29
C ASN A 323 7.06 31.21 -12.35
N CYS A 324 6.36 30.58 -11.41
CA CYS A 324 5.59 31.26 -10.40
C CYS A 324 6.56 31.94 -9.41
N ARG A 325 6.86 33.23 -9.63
CA ARG A 325 7.55 34.10 -8.67
C ARG A 325 6.55 34.99 -7.95
#